data_AF-A0A3D3T7W9-F1
#
_entry.id   AF-A0A3D3T7W9-F1
#
_cell.length_a   1.000
_cell.length_b   1.000
_cell.length_c   1.000
_cell.angle_alpha   90.00
_cell.angle_beta   90.00
_cell.angle_gamma   90.00
#
_symmetry.space_group_name_H-M   'P 1'
#
loop_
_entity.id
_entity.type
_entity.pdbx_description
1 polymer ?
#
loop_
_entity_poly.entity_id
_entity_poly.type
_entity_poly.pdbx_seq_one_letter_code
_entity_poly.pdbx_strand_id
1 'polypeptide(L)'
;MLTSLAFVFLVGLSMAALCQKLKMPRIIGMLLTGVVLGPYVLDVLDPSILSISAQLRQMALIIILLKAGLSLDLSDLKRVGRPAVLMSCVPASCEILAFFLFAPSVLGVTR
;
A
#
# COMPACT_ATOMS: atom_id res chain seq x y z
N MET A 1 15.00 11.92 12.59
CA MET A 1 13.80 11.11 13.02
C MET A 1 12.50 11.90 13.09
N LEU A 2 12.25 12.69 14.16
CA LEU A 2 10.95 13.36 14.38
C LEU A 2 10.65 14.44 13.32
N THR A 3 11.69 15.17 12.91
CA THR A 3 11.65 16.16 11.83
C THR A 3 11.28 15.52 10.49
N SER A 4 11.92 14.41 10.12
CA SER A 4 11.59 13.66 8.90
C SER A 4 10.13 13.20 8.90
N LEU A 5 9.64 12.73 10.05
CA LEU A 5 8.25 12.31 10.21
C LEU A 5 7.27 13.49 10.08
N ALA A 6 7.62 14.64 10.65
CA ALA A 6 6.86 15.88 10.49
C ALA A 6 6.80 16.34 9.02
N PHE A 7 7.92 16.29 8.28
CA PHE A 7 7.94 16.59 6.85
C PHE A 7 7.09 15.63 6.03
N VAL A 8 7.19 14.32 6.29
CA VAL A 8 6.37 13.31 5.60
C VAL A 8 4.88 13.57 5.81
N PHE A 9 4.46 13.90 7.04
CA PHE A 9 3.07 14.24 7.29
C PHE A 9 2.67 15.59 6.67
N LEU A 10 3.43 16.66 6.87
CA LEU A 10 3.03 18.00 6.44
C LEU A 10 3.03 18.12 4.91
N VAL A 11 4.11 17.68 4.27
CA VAL A 11 4.21 17.69 2.80
C VAL A 11 3.31 16.62 2.19
N GLY A 12 3.26 15.41 2.77
CA GLY A 12 2.45 14.32 2.23
C GLY A 12 0.96 14.62 2.28
N LEU A 13 0.48 15.22 3.38
CA LEU A 13 -0.92 15.62 3.54
C LEU A 13 -1.29 16.84 2.68
N SER A 14 -0.38 17.83 2.55
CA SER A 14 -0.63 19.00 1.70
C SER A 14 -0.66 18.62 0.21
N MET A 15 0.26 17.77 -0.26
CA MET A 15 0.27 17.27 -1.64
C MET A 15 -0.93 16.35 -1.91
N ALA A 16 -1.31 15.51 -0.95
CA ALA A 16 -2.54 14.73 -0.98
C ALA A 16 -3.78 15.61 -1.16
N ALA A 17 -3.89 16.71 -0.41
CA ALA A 17 -4.99 17.66 -0.51
C ALA A 17 -4.99 18.39 -1.86
N LEU A 18 -3.82 18.74 -2.39
CA LEU A 18 -3.67 19.33 -3.72
C LEU A 18 -4.15 18.37 -4.82
N CYS A 19 -3.71 17.10 -4.78
CA CYS A 19 -4.18 16.06 -5.71
C CYS A 19 -5.70 15.86 -5.62
N GLN A 20 -6.26 15.89 -4.41
CA GLN A 20 -7.70 15.78 -4.22
C GLN A 20 -8.46 16.97 -4.83
N LYS A 21 -7.90 18.19 -4.75
CA LYS A 21 -8.44 19.39 -5.43
C LYS A 21 -8.38 19.27 -6.95
N LEU A 22 -7.39 18.55 -7.48
CA LEU A 22 -7.23 18.20 -8.89
C LEU A 22 -8.05 16.97 -9.33
N LYS A 23 -8.96 16.48 -8.47
CA LYS A 23 -9.80 15.27 -8.69
C LYS A 23 -9.00 13.97 -8.87
N MET A 24 -7.74 13.94 -8.46
CA MET A 24 -6.91 12.74 -8.50
C MET A 24 -6.98 11.95 -7.18
N PRO A 25 -6.81 10.61 -7.21
CA PRO A 25 -6.73 9.81 -6.01
C PRO A 25 -5.64 10.31 -5.05
N ARG A 26 -6.01 10.49 -3.79
CA ARG A 26 -5.12 10.99 -2.72
C ARG A 26 -3.81 10.20 -2.60
N ILE A 27 -3.85 8.90 -2.90
CA ILE A 27 -2.69 8.02 -2.82
C ILE A 27 -1.57 8.43 -3.78
N ILE A 28 -1.91 9.01 -4.93
CA ILE A 28 -0.92 9.49 -5.90
C ILE A 28 -0.08 10.62 -5.29
N GLY A 29 -0.72 11.59 -4.63
CA GLY A 29 -0.01 12.68 -3.97
C GLY A 29 0.89 12.21 -2.83
N MET A 30 0.45 11.20 -2.07
CA MET A 30 1.25 10.59 -1.00
C MET A 30 2.46 9.83 -1.57
N LEU A 31 2.29 9.09 -2.67
CA LEU A 31 3.38 8.38 -3.35
C LEU A 31 4.40 9.34 -3.96
N LEU A 32 3.95 10.38 -4.68
CA LEU A 32 4.82 11.41 -5.23
C LEU A 32 5.65 12.08 -4.16
N THR A 33 5.02 12.41 -3.02
CA THR A 33 5.74 12.98 -1.88
C THR A 33 6.81 12.03 -1.33
N GLY A 34 6.54 10.73 -1.27
CA GLY A 34 7.51 9.72 -0.86
C GLY A 34 8.69 9.58 -1.84
N VAL A 35 8.45 9.74 -3.15
CA VAL A 35 9.51 9.74 -4.16
C VAL A 35 10.37 11.01 -4.05
N VAL A 36 9.74 12.17 -3.88
CA VAL A 36 10.42 13.47 -3.78
C VAL A 36 11.20 13.62 -2.47
N LEU A 37 10.60 13.24 -1.33
CA LEU A 37 11.30 13.26 -0.03
C LEU A 37 12.23 12.06 0.17
N GLY A 38 12.17 11.08 -0.72
CA GLY A 38 13.01 9.90 -0.66
C GLY A 38 14.49 10.21 -0.91
N PRO A 39 15.36 9.22 -0.66
CA PRO A 39 16.81 9.33 -0.85
C PRO A 39 17.22 9.61 -2.31
N TYR A 40 16.29 9.44 -3.26
CA TYR A 40 16.53 9.63 -4.68
C TYR A 40 16.51 11.11 -5.13
N VAL A 41 15.96 12.04 -4.35
CA VAL A 41 15.84 13.45 -4.78
C VAL A 41 16.31 14.45 -3.73
N LEU A 42 15.84 14.37 -2.47
CA LEU A 42 16.17 15.36 -1.44
C LEU A 42 17.01 14.81 -0.27
N ASP A 43 17.16 13.48 -0.12
CA ASP A 43 17.94 12.80 0.94
C ASP A 43 17.71 13.34 2.37
N VAL A 44 16.52 13.91 2.59
CA VAL A 44 16.08 14.47 3.89
C VAL A 44 15.56 13.39 4.85
N LEU A 45 15.48 12.14 4.38
CA LEU A 45 14.98 11.01 5.14
C LEU A 45 16.14 10.23 5.76
N ASP A 46 16.30 10.37 7.07
CA ASP A 46 17.26 9.60 7.86
C ASP A 46 17.16 8.09 7.55
N PRO A 47 18.28 7.37 7.41
CA PRO A 47 18.29 5.93 7.15
C PRO A 47 17.59 5.11 8.25
N SER A 48 17.45 5.63 9.47
CA SER A 48 16.71 4.96 10.54
C SER A 48 15.17 4.97 10.33
N ILE A 49 14.64 5.79 9.41
CA ILE A 49 13.23 5.67 8.99
C ILE A 49 13.06 4.45 8.10
N LEU A 50 14.07 4.11 7.31
CA LEU A 50 14.04 2.93 6.45
C LEU A 50 14.08 1.64 7.27
N SER A 51 14.83 1.62 8.38
CA SER A 51 14.85 0.46 9.29
C SER A 51 13.55 0.32 10.11
N ILE A 52 12.94 1.42 10.54
CA ILE A 52 11.65 1.41 11.26
C ILE A 52 10.46 1.19 10.30
N SER A 53 10.61 1.50 9.01
CA SER A 53 9.56 1.36 7.99
C SER A 53 8.94 -0.03 7.95
N ALA A 54 9.75 -1.08 8.12
CA ALA A 54 9.25 -2.46 8.17
C ALA A 54 8.25 -2.67 9.32
N GLN A 55 8.56 -2.17 10.52
CA GLN A 55 7.70 -2.26 11.70
C GLN A 55 6.45 -1.39 11.55
N LEU A 56 6.59 -0.17 11.03
CA LEU A 56 5.47 0.73 10.76
C LEU A 56 4.50 0.14 9.73
N ARG A 57 5.02 -0.47 8.65
CA ARG A 57 4.21 -1.15 7.63
C ARG A 57 3.43 -2.31 8.25
N GLN A 58 4.06 -3.12 9.10
CA GLN A 58 3.39 -4.22 9.77
C GLN A 58 2.26 -3.72 10.68
N MET A 59 2.51 -2.70 11.50
CA MET A 59 1.49 -2.08 12.35
C MET A 59 0.34 -1.52 11.50
N ALA A 60 0.64 -0.82 10.41
CA ALA A 60 -0.35 -0.27 9.50
C ALA A 60 -1.22 -1.37 8.87
N LEU A 61 -0.62 -2.47 8.42
CA LEU A 61 -1.36 -3.62 7.88
C LEU A 61 -2.29 -4.24 8.92
N ILE A 62 -1.84 -4.41 10.17
CA ILE A 62 -2.70 -4.92 11.26
C ILE A 62 -3.90 -4.00 11.46
N ILE A 63 -3.68 -2.68 11.55
CA ILE A 63 -4.76 -1.70 11.74
C ILE A 63 -5.74 -1.71 10.56
N ILE A 64 -5.23 -1.76 9.32
CA ILE A 64 -6.05 -1.79 8.10
C ILE A 64 -6.90 -3.06 8.04
N LEU A 65 -6.29 -4.23 8.30
CA LEU A 65 -6.99 -5.51 8.27
C LEU A 65 -8.03 -5.61 9.40
N LEU A 66 -7.68 -5.15 10.60
CA LEU A 66 -8.62 -5.10 11.72
C LEU A 66 -9.81 -4.18 11.40
N LYS A 67 -9.55 -2.98 10.89
CA LYS A 67 -10.59 -2.04 10.50
C LYS A 67 -11.50 -2.62 9.41
N ALA A 68 -10.91 -3.26 8.39
CA ALA A 68 -11.67 -3.90 7.32
C ALA A 68 -12.56 -5.03 7.86
N GLY A 69 -12.03 -5.87 8.77
CA GLY A 69 -12.79 -6.95 9.41
C GLY A 69 -13.92 -6.44 10.30
N LEU A 70 -13.69 -5.38 11.08
CA LEU A 70 -14.73 -4.76 11.92
C LEU A 70 -15.80 -4.01 11.12
N SER A 71 -15.48 -3.51 9.93
CA SER A 71 -16.44 -2.86 9.03
C SER A 71 -17.30 -3.84 8.22
N LEU A 72 -17.09 -5.15 8.39
CA LEU A 72 -17.75 -6.18 7.60
C LEU A 72 -19.04 -6.66 8.27
N ASP A 73 -20.16 -6.56 7.56
CA ASP A 73 -21.45 -7.09 8.04
C ASP A 73 -21.57 -8.60 7.81
N LEU A 74 -21.75 -9.35 8.89
CA LEU A 74 -21.90 -10.82 8.87
C LEU A 74 -23.09 -11.28 8.02
N SER A 75 -24.16 -10.48 7.97
CA SER A 75 -25.37 -10.76 7.19
C SER A 75 -25.09 -10.67 5.69
N ASP A 76 -24.38 -9.64 5.25
CA ASP A 76 -23.97 -9.48 3.86
C ASP A 76 -22.94 -10.53 3.47
N LEU A 77 -21.97 -10.82 4.35
CA LEU A 77 -20.99 -11.89 4.12
C LEU A 77 -21.65 -13.24 3.90
N LYS A 78 -22.70 -13.59 4.66
CA LYS A 78 -23.43 -14.85 4.45
C LYS A 78 -24.15 -14.87 3.11
N ARG A 79 -24.72 -13.74 2.66
CA ARG A 79 -25.42 -13.63 1.38
C ARG A 79 -24.48 -13.75 0.19
N VAL A 80 -23.29 -13.14 0.27
CA VAL A 80 -22.26 -13.20 -0.79
C VAL A 80 -21.12 -14.17 -0.49
N GLY A 81 -21.26 -15.08 0.47
CA GLY A 81 -20.15 -15.91 0.94
C GLY A 81 -19.55 -16.81 -0.14
N ARG A 82 -20.41 -17.43 -0.95
CA ARG A 82 -19.99 -18.24 -2.10
C ARG A 82 -19.20 -17.42 -3.16
N PRO A 83 -19.74 -16.32 -3.71
CA PRO A 83 -18.98 -15.50 -4.66
C PRO A 83 -17.75 -14.85 -4.01
N ALA A 84 -17.77 -14.48 -2.73
CA ALA A 84 -16.62 -13.91 -2.02
C ALA A 84 -15.46 -14.91 -1.92
N VAL A 85 -15.73 -16.17 -1.56
CA VAL A 85 -14.70 -17.22 -1.51
C VAL A 85 -14.17 -17.51 -2.91
N LEU A 86 -15.03 -17.63 -3.92
CA LEU A 86 -14.60 -17.87 -5.30
C LEU A 86 -13.75 -16.71 -5.85
N MET A 87 -14.15 -15.46 -5.62
CA MET A 87 -13.40 -14.25 -6.00
C MET A 87 -12.06 -14.11 -5.25
N SER A 88 -11.94 -14.69 -4.06
CA SER A 88 -10.69 -14.66 -3.30
C SER A 88 -9.74 -15.79 -3.71
N CYS A 89 -10.26 -17.00 -3.97
CA CYS A 89 -9.42 -18.17 -4.24
C CYS A 89 -9.08 -18.34 -5.72
N VAL A 90 -10.05 -18.23 -6.63
CA VAL A 90 -9.85 -18.54 -8.05
C VAL A 90 -8.99 -17.47 -8.74
N PRO A 91 -9.31 -16.16 -8.65
CA PRO A 91 -8.44 -15.11 -9.18
C PRO A 91 -7.05 -15.11 -8.55
N ALA A 92 -6.94 -15.21 -7.23
CA ALA A 92 -5.65 -15.16 -6.57
C ALA A 92 -4.75 -16.35 -6.93
N SER A 93 -5.29 -17.57 -7.00
CA SER A 93 -4.51 -18.74 -7.43
C SER A 93 -4.08 -18.63 -8.90
N CYS A 94 -4.97 -18.12 -9.77
CA CYS A 94 -4.64 -17.86 -11.16
C CYS A 94 -3.55 -16.78 -11.31
N GLU A 95 -3.65 -15.68 -10.57
CA GLU A 95 -2.62 -14.62 -10.55
C GLU A 95 -1.28 -15.17 -10.06
N ILE A 96 -1.26 -15.94 -8.97
CA ILE A 96 -0.02 -16.54 -8.44
C ILE A 96 0.61 -17.48 -9.47
N LEU A 97 -0.18 -18.35 -10.13
CA LEU A 97 0.30 -19.25 -11.18
C LEU A 97 0.83 -18.48 -12.40
N ALA A 98 0.11 -17.45 -12.83
CA ALA A 98 0.52 -16.60 -13.93
C ALA A 98 1.83 -15.86 -13.61
N PHE A 99 1.96 -15.26 -12.42
CA PHE A 99 3.21 -14.64 -11.99
C PHE A 99 4.35 -15.66 -11.93
N PHE A 100 4.12 -16.86 -11.40
CA PHE A 100 5.16 -17.88 -11.33
C PHE A 100 5.66 -18.37 -12.70
N LEU A 101 4.79 -18.44 -13.71
CA LEU A 101 5.15 -18.89 -15.08
C LEU A 101 5.68 -17.76 -15.97
N PHE A 102 5.07 -16.58 -15.92
CA PHE A 102 5.39 -15.47 -16.81
C PHE A 102 6.46 -14.52 -16.26
N ALA A 103 6.57 -14.31 -14.95
CA ALA A 103 7.63 -13.48 -14.38
C ALA A 103 9.05 -13.96 -14.74
N PRO A 104 9.38 -15.27 -14.66
CA PRO A 104 10.71 -15.72 -15.11
C PRO A 104 10.91 -15.56 -16.62
N SER A 105 9.85 -15.76 -17.42
CA SER A 105 9.91 -15.70 -18.88
C SER A 105 10.01 -14.28 -19.44
N VAL A 106 9.43 -13.28 -18.76
CA VAL A 106 9.36 -11.88 -19.22
C VAL A 106 10.38 -10.98 -18.52
N LEU A 107 10.63 -11.17 -17.22
CA LEU A 107 11.57 -10.34 -16.45
C LEU A 107 12.95 -10.99 -16.23
N GLY A 108 13.18 -12.22 -16.68
CA GLY A 108 14.45 -12.92 -16.49
C GLY A 108 14.77 -13.22 -15.02
N VAL A 109 13.78 -13.15 -14.13
CA VAL A 109 13.93 -13.45 -12.70
C VAL A 109 14.12 -14.95 -12.55
N THR A 110 15.38 -15.35 -12.44
CA THR A 110 15.75 -16.73 -12.08
C THR A 110 15.48 -16.92 -10.59
N ARG A 111 14.98 -18.10 -10.22
CA ARG A 111 14.49 -18.51 -8.89
C ARG A 111 15.12 -17.82 -7.68
#